data_AF-A0A7C0UD21-F1
#
_entry.id   AF-A0A7C0UD21-F1
#
_cell.length_a   1.000
_cell.length_b   1.000
_cell.length_c   1.000
_cell.angle_alpha   90.00
_cell.angle_beta   90.00
_cell.angle_gamma   90.00
#
_symmetry.space_group_name_H-M   'P 1'
#
loop_
_entity.id
_entity.type
_entity.pdbx_description
1 polymer ?
#
loop_
_entity_poly.entity_id
_entity_poly.type
_entity_poly.pdbx_seq_one_letter_code
_entity_poly.pdbx_strand_id
1 'polypeptide(L)'
;MDERELTRAIVGTIGHMDAPLLPDAKGYTSMLRYLTGDTDEVRQQVRDQVLSTSPEDFKVFAQALSLFKEKGIIKVMGPSAAINQANQKHPGWLTPVKVL
;
A
#
# COMPACT_ATOMS: atom_id res chain seq x y z
N MET A 1 19.73 -5.19 0.12
CA MET A 1 19.49 -3.83 -0.37
C MET A 1 20.82 -3.12 -0.39
N ASP A 2 21.20 -2.57 -1.54
CA ASP A 2 22.35 -1.67 -1.63
C ASP A 2 21.95 -0.24 -1.20
N GLU A 3 22.91 0.57 -0.77
CA GLU A 3 22.71 1.95 -0.31
C GLU A 3 22.09 2.84 -1.38
N ARG A 4 22.48 2.65 -2.65
CA ARG A 4 21.94 3.40 -3.79
C ARG A 4 20.47 3.11 -4.03
N GLU A 5 20.06 1.86 -3.86
CA GLU A 5 18.66 1.44 -4.01
C GLU A 5 17.80 1.98 -2.87
N LEU A 6 18.32 1.92 -1.63
CA LEU A 6 17.65 2.49 -0.46
C LEU A 6 17.42 3.99 -0.64
N THR A 7 18.47 4.72 -1.01
CA THR A 7 18.38 6.17 -1.25
C THR A 7 17.36 6.49 -2.34
N ARG A 8 17.35 5.73 -3.44
CA ARG A 8 16.38 5.93 -4.52
C ARG A 8 14.94 5.70 -4.05
N ALA A 9 14.70 4.67 -3.24
CA ALA A 9 13.38 4.40 -2.68
C ALA A 9 12.92 5.56 -1.78
N ILE A 10 13.77 6.02 -0.86
CA ILE A 10 13.48 7.14 0.04
C ILE A 10 13.17 8.42 -0.76
N VAL A 11 14.02 8.78 -1.72
CA VAL A 11 13.81 9.97 -2.56
C VAL A 11 12.52 9.86 -3.38
N GLY A 12 12.21 8.68 -3.92
CA GLY A 12 10.97 8.43 -4.64
C GLY A 12 9.73 8.63 -3.75
N THR A 13 9.77 8.12 -2.52
CA THR A 13 8.68 8.30 -1.54
C THR A 13 8.50 9.77 -1.15
N ILE A 14 9.58 10.48 -0.82
CA ILE A 14 9.53 11.91 -0.49
C ILE A 14 9.03 12.74 -1.68
N GLY A 15 9.49 12.43 -2.89
CA GLY A 15 9.02 13.09 -4.11
C GLY A 15 7.52 12.92 -4.34
N HIS A 16 6.96 11.75 -4.01
CA HIS A 16 5.52 11.53 -4.06
C HIS A 16 4.77 12.31 -2.96
N MET A 17 5.30 12.33 -1.73
CA MET A 17 4.71 13.08 -0.61
C MET A 17 4.67 14.59 -0.87
N ASP A 18 5.69 15.13 -1.54
CA ASP A 18 5.89 16.56 -1.80
C ASP A 18 5.46 16.99 -3.20
N ALA A 19 4.71 16.13 -3.91
CA ALA A 19 4.26 16.44 -5.25
C ALA A 19 3.52 17.80 -5.29
N PRO A 20 3.85 18.69 -6.23
CA PRO A 20 3.21 19.99 -6.30
C PRO A 20 1.73 19.83 -6.63
N LEU A 21 0.89 20.53 -5.88
CA LEU A 21 -0.57 20.52 -6.05
C LEU A 21 -1.06 21.84 -6.64
N LEU A 22 -2.06 21.75 -7.51
CA LEU A 22 -2.87 22.90 -7.94
C LEU A 22 -3.72 23.43 -6.78
N PRO A 23 -4.21 24.69 -6.82
CA PRO A 23 -4.94 25.29 -5.71
C PRO A 23 -6.17 24.50 -5.24
N ASP A 24 -6.95 23.95 -6.17
CA ASP A 24 -8.10 23.09 -5.90
C ASP A 24 -7.69 21.80 -5.18
N ALA A 25 -6.65 21.13 -5.67
CA ALA A 25 -6.10 19.93 -5.06
C ALA A 25 -5.53 20.19 -3.65
N LYS A 26 -4.92 21.36 -3.42
CA LYS A 26 -4.50 21.80 -2.07
C LYS A 26 -5.68 21.91 -1.11
N GLY A 27 -6.76 22.56 -1.54
CA GLY A 27 -7.98 22.70 -0.73
C GLY A 27 -8.61 21.35 -0.40
N TYR A 28 -8.76 20.48 -1.39
CA TYR A 28 -9.31 19.14 -1.19
C TYR A 28 -8.45 18.29 -0.25
N THR A 29 -7.12 18.32 -0.42
CA THR A 29 -6.18 17.61 0.45
C THR A 29 -6.25 18.12 1.89
N SER A 30 -6.34 19.45 2.08
CA SER A 30 -6.49 20.06 3.40
C SER A 30 -7.79 19.63 4.09
N MET A 31 -8.89 19.57 3.35
CA MET A 31 -10.18 19.07 3.87
C MET A 31 -10.08 17.61 4.30
N LEU A 32 -9.50 16.73 3.47
CA LEU A 32 -9.32 15.32 3.83
C LEU A 32 -8.49 15.18 5.11
N ARG A 33 -7.37 15.91 5.21
CA ARG A 33 -6.52 15.88 6.40
C ARG A 33 -7.27 16.27 7.67
N TYR A 34 -8.08 17.33 7.59
CA TYR A 34 -8.92 17.76 8.71
C TYR A 34 -9.93 16.68 9.12
N LEU A 35 -10.63 16.08 8.15
CA LEU A 35 -11.65 15.06 8.41
C LEU A 35 -11.08 13.74 8.94
N THR A 36 -9.86 13.38 8.54
CA THR A 36 -9.20 12.12 8.97
C THR A 36 -8.29 12.31 10.18
N GLY A 37 -8.11 13.53 10.68
CA GLY A 37 -7.16 13.82 11.77
C GLY A 37 -5.69 13.65 11.37
N ASP A 38 -5.36 13.81 10.09
CA ASP A 38 -3.97 13.76 9.59
C ASP A 38 -3.27 15.10 9.88
N THR A 39 -2.81 15.27 11.12
CA THR A 39 -2.21 16.52 11.61
C THR A 39 -0.81 16.73 11.04
N ASP A 40 -0.33 17.98 11.10
CA ASP A 40 1.01 18.30 10.63
C ASP A 40 2.10 17.57 11.43
N GLU A 41 1.88 17.31 12.73
CA GLU A 41 2.80 16.54 13.57
C GLU A 41 2.89 15.08 13.11
N VAL A 42 1.74 14.44 12.82
CA VAL A 42 1.72 13.05 12.31
C VAL A 42 2.43 12.99 10.95
N ARG A 43 2.16 13.96 10.07
CA ARG A 43 2.79 14.04 8.75
C ARG A 43 4.29 14.25 8.85
N GLN A 44 4.74 15.10 9.76
CA GLN A 44 6.17 15.33 10.00
C GLN A 44 6.84 14.08 10.56
N GLN A 45 6.20 13.40 11.53
CA GLN A 45 6.70 12.13 12.06
C GLN A 45 6.86 11.09 10.95
N VAL A 46 5.87 10.92 10.07
CA VAL A 46 5.95 9.98 8.94
C VAL A 46 7.09 10.36 7.99
N ARG A 47 7.28 11.66 7.71
CA ARG A 47 8.38 12.14 6.87
C ARG A 47 9.74 11.77 7.47
N ASP A 48 9.93 12.02 8.77
CA ASP A 48 11.17 11.72 9.47
C ASP A 48 11.43 10.20 9.48
N GLN A 49 10.39 9.39 9.69
CA GLN A 49 10.47 7.94 9.61
C GLN A 49 10.92 7.46 8.22
N VAL A 50 10.32 8.01 7.14
CA VAL A 50 10.72 7.70 5.76
C VAL A 50 12.20 8.05 5.53
N LEU A 51 12.65 9.24 5.93
CA LEU A 51 14.04 9.67 5.79
C LEU A 51 15.01 8.81 6.61
N SER A 52 14.58 8.28 7.75
CA SER A 52 15.38 7.42 8.63
C SER A 52 15.38 5.92 8.25
N THR A 53 14.67 5.54 7.19
CA THR A 53 14.50 4.13 6.79
C THR A 53 15.85 3.45 6.56
N SER A 54 16.02 2.28 7.14
CA SER A 54 17.19 1.43 7.05
C SER A 54 16.90 0.12 6.29
N PRO A 55 17.92 -0.63 5.86
CA PRO A 55 17.72 -1.96 5.26
C PRO A 55 17.03 -2.97 6.20
N GLU A 56 17.12 -2.78 7.53
CA GLU A 56 16.49 -3.69 8.50
C GLU A 56 14.96 -3.53 8.51
N ASP A 57 14.47 -2.31 8.30
CA ASP A 57 13.02 -2.02 8.25
C ASP A 57 12.31 -2.82 7.15
N PHE A 58 13.00 -3.10 6.03
CA PHE A 58 12.47 -3.97 4.98
C PHE A 58 12.32 -5.41 5.43
N LYS A 59 13.21 -5.93 6.27
CA LYS A 59 13.09 -7.28 6.83
C LYS A 59 11.95 -7.36 7.84
N VAL A 60 11.85 -6.37 8.71
CA VAL A 60 10.74 -6.25 9.68
C VAL A 60 9.40 -6.18 8.93
N PHE A 61 9.32 -5.37 7.88
CA PHE A 61 8.12 -5.27 7.06
C PHE A 61 7.81 -6.58 6.32
N ALA A 62 8.82 -7.30 5.82
CA ALA A 62 8.63 -8.62 5.21
C ALA A 62 8.05 -9.65 6.19
N GLN A 63 8.46 -9.61 7.47
CA GLN A 63 7.87 -10.45 8.51
C GLN A 63 6.39 -10.11 8.73
N ALA A 64 6.03 -8.82 8.78
CA ALA A 64 4.64 -8.41 8.85
C ALA A 64 3.82 -8.88 7.62
N LEU A 65 4.41 -8.81 6.42
CA LEU A 65 3.77 -9.30 5.19
C LEU A 65 3.57 -10.81 5.16
N SER A 66 4.40 -11.58 5.87
CA SER A 66 4.26 -13.04 5.94
C SER A 66 2.90 -13.47 6.52
N LEU A 67 2.30 -12.65 7.40
CA LEU A 67 0.97 -12.89 7.95
C LEU A 67 -0.12 -12.88 6.87
N PHE A 68 0.03 -12.08 5.82
CA PHE A 68 -0.93 -12.03 4.72
C PHE A 68 -0.87 -13.27 3.83
N LYS A 69 0.26 -13.98 3.80
CA LYS A 69 0.35 -15.27 3.11
C LYS A 69 -0.60 -16.31 3.72
N GLU A 70 -0.79 -16.25 5.04
CA GLU A 70 -1.60 -17.22 5.79
C GLU A 70 -3.05 -16.76 5.97
N LYS A 71 -3.26 -15.47 6.26
CA LYS A 71 -4.56 -14.91 6.65
C LYS A 71 -5.14 -13.92 5.66
N GLY A 72 -4.48 -13.69 4.53
CA GLY A 72 -4.91 -12.75 3.52
C GLY A 72 -6.26 -13.14 2.93
N ILE A 73 -7.15 -12.15 2.78
CA ILE A 73 -8.42 -12.34 2.07
C ILE A 73 -8.13 -12.22 0.58
N ILE A 74 -8.43 -13.26 -0.18
CA ILE A 74 -8.22 -13.30 -1.63
C ILE A 74 -9.55 -13.01 -2.33
N LYS A 75 -9.57 -11.95 -3.15
CA LYS A 75 -10.69 -11.58 -4.02
C LYS A 75 -10.16 -11.33 -5.43
N VAL A 76 -10.81 -11.94 -6.41
CA VAL A 76 -10.47 -11.79 -7.84
C VAL A 76 -11.74 -11.58 -8.64
N MET A 77 -11.66 -10.76 -9.69
CA MET A 77 -12.73 -10.55 -10.66
C MET A 77 -12.24 -11.00 -12.02
N GLY A 78 -13.05 -11.79 -12.72
CA GLY A 78 -12.67 -12.29 -14.04
C GLY A 78 -13.75 -13.20 -14.64
N PRO A 79 -13.48 -13.76 -15.83
CA PRO A 79 -14.40 -14.67 -16.49
C PRO A 79 -14.75 -15.87 -15.62
N SER A 80 -16.02 -16.29 -15.64
CA SER A 80 -16.49 -17.45 -14.86
C SER A 80 -15.68 -18.71 -15.14
N ALA A 81 -15.28 -18.93 -16.41
CA ALA A 81 -14.44 -20.06 -16.80
C ALA A 81 -13.09 -20.09 -16.06
N ALA A 82 -12.42 -18.94 -15.89
CA ALA A 82 -11.14 -18.86 -15.21
C ALA A 82 -11.27 -19.10 -13.69
N ILE A 83 -12.32 -18.54 -13.08
CA ILE A 83 -12.61 -18.76 -11.65
C ILE A 83 -12.94 -20.24 -11.39
N ASN A 84 -13.75 -20.85 -12.25
CA ASN A 84 -14.08 -22.27 -12.15
C ASN A 84 -12.84 -23.15 -12.31
N GLN A 85 -11.94 -22.82 -13.25
CA GLN A 85 -10.69 -23.54 -13.43
C GLN A 85 -9.78 -23.41 -12.20
N ALA A 86 -9.69 -22.23 -11.59
CA ALA A 86 -8.93 -22.02 -10.35
C ALA A 86 -9.49 -22.86 -9.20
N ASN A 87 -10.81 -22.90 -9.04
CA ASN A 87 -11.48 -23.73 -8.04
C ASN A 87 -11.36 -25.24 -8.31
N GLN A 88 -11.22 -25.68 -9.55
CA GLN A 88 -10.90 -27.09 -9.85
C GLN A 88 -9.50 -27.47 -9.36
N LYS A 89 -8.51 -26.57 -9.51
CA LYS A 89 -7.15 -26.78 -9.01
C LYS A 89 -7.04 -26.62 -7.50
N HIS A 90 -7.85 -25.73 -6.92
CA HIS A 90 -7.88 -25.42 -5.50
C HIS A 90 -9.34 -25.42 -4.99
N PRO A 91 -9.90 -26.61 -4.69
CA PRO A 91 -11.29 -26.75 -4.27
C PRO A 91 -11.61 -25.90 -3.04
N GLY A 92 -12.70 -25.13 -3.11
CA GLY A 92 -13.18 -24.29 -2.01
C GLY A 92 -12.37 -23.01 -1.77
N TRP A 93 -11.38 -22.69 -2.61
CA TRP A 93 -10.53 -21.52 -2.40
C TRP A 93 -11.23 -20.19 -2.68
N LEU A 94 -12.01 -20.10 -3.77
CA LEU A 94 -12.77 -18.90 -4.13
C LEU A 94 -14.28 -19.19 -4.02
N THR A 95 -15.03 -18.25 -3.45
CA THR A 95 -16.50 -18.27 -3.46
C THR A 95 -17.01 -17.41 -4.63
N PRO A 96 -17.53 -18.01 -5.72
CA PRO A 96 -17.96 -17.24 -6.87
C PRO A 96 -19.18 -16.37 -6.54
N VAL A 97 -19.10 -15.08 -6.87
CA VAL A 97 -20.22 -14.14 -6.82
C VAL A 97 -20.41 -13.63 -8.23
N LYS A 98 -21.60 -13.84 -8.80
CA LYS A 98 -21.93 -13.30 -10.12
C LYS A 98 -22.21 -11.80 -9.96
N VAL A 99 -21.41 -11.00 -10.64
CA VAL A 99 -21.57 -9.55 -10.75
C VAL A 99 -21.81 -9.29 -12.24
N LEU A 100 -23.07 -8.95 -12.57
CA LEU A 100 -23.66 -8.82 -13.92
C LEU A 100 -23.98 -10.18 -14.60
#